data_AF-A0A520V3W6-F1
#
_entry.id   AF-A0A520V3W6-F1
#
_cell.length_a   1.000
_cell.length_b   1.000
_cell.length_c   1.000
_cell.angle_alpha   90.00
_cell.angle_beta   90.00
_cell.angle_gamma   90.00
#
_symmetry.space_group_name_H-M   'P 1'
#
loop_
_entity.id
_entity.type
_entity.pdbx_description
1 polymer ?
#
loop_
_entity_poly.entity_id
_entity_poly.type
_entity_poly.pdbx_seq_one_letter_code
_entity_poly.pdbx_strand_id
1 'polypeptide(L)'
;MLKILDSKIQNNSQNQTRFVLVGKNIKTYSKDVNKATLKFKLDHRIGSLSNVLQLFSIFEINLTKIQSLSIIEKPWQYAFFVDVFFNDYTLFKDVIKVLEKAVKELKIIGVYKQNFDNKPSEILKDLTHEK
;
A
#
# COMPACT_ATOMS: atom_id res chain seq x y z
N MET A 1 3.20 30.88 25.56
CA MET A 1 3.69 30.60 24.19
C MET A 1 5.08 30.01 24.29
N LEU A 2 5.41 28.99 23.49
CA LEU A 2 6.78 28.45 23.41
C LEU A 2 7.59 29.28 22.40
N LYS A 3 8.86 29.54 22.72
CA LYS A 3 9.81 30.24 21.83
C LYS A 3 10.64 29.21 21.06
N ILE A 4 10.69 29.34 19.74
CA ILE A 4 11.59 28.54 18.90
C ILE A 4 13.01 29.08 19.10
N LEU A 5 13.92 28.23 19.57
CA LEU A 5 15.33 28.60 19.82
C LEU A 5 16.17 28.50 18.55
N ASP A 6 15.93 27.47 17.74
CA ASP A 6 16.57 27.28 16.45
C ASP A 6 15.67 26.43 15.54
N SER A 7 15.83 26.57 14.23
CA SER A 7 14.98 25.94 13.22
C SER A 7 15.79 25.03 12.31
N LYS A 8 15.13 24.01 11.74
CA LYS A 8 15.74 23.08 10.78
C LYS A 8 17.00 22.35 11.30
N ILE A 9 17.07 22.09 12.61
CA ILE A 9 18.21 21.42 13.27
C ILE A 9 18.31 19.91 13.01
N GLN A 10 17.47 19.34 12.14
CA GLN A 10 17.52 17.92 11.79
C GLN A 10 18.79 17.58 11.00
N ASN A 11 19.40 16.43 11.30
CA ASN A 11 20.57 15.92 10.60
C ASN A 11 20.26 15.52 9.15
N ASN A 12 19.02 15.08 8.87
CA ASN A 12 18.58 14.67 7.54
C ASN A 12 17.53 15.66 7.00
N SER A 13 17.92 16.46 6.01
CA SER A 13 17.04 17.40 5.31
C SER A 13 15.98 16.73 4.43
N GLN A 14 16.14 15.43 4.13
CA GLN A 14 15.19 14.61 3.37
C GLN A 14 14.27 13.78 4.26
N ASN A 15 14.16 14.08 5.55
CA ASN A 15 13.23 13.36 6.42
C ASN A 15 11.77 13.60 5.96
N GLN A 16 11.11 12.52 5.56
CA GLN A 16 9.74 12.56 5.03
C GLN A 16 8.87 11.54 5.76
N THR A 17 7.65 11.94 6.08
CA THR A 17 6.64 11.06 6.68
C THR A 17 5.57 10.76 5.65
N ARG A 18 5.39 9.46 5.34
CA ARG A 18 4.30 9.00 4.47
C ARG A 18 3.03 8.81 5.28
N PHE A 19 1.98 9.54 4.92
CA PHE A 19 0.63 9.37 5.46
C PHE A 19 -0.26 8.57 4.50
N VAL A 20 -1.27 7.91 5.06
CA VAL A 20 -2.33 7.23 4.30
C VAL A 20 -3.66 7.70 4.85
N LEU A 21 -4.55 8.22 3.99
CA LEU A 21 -5.90 8.59 4.36
C LEU A 21 -6.82 7.37 4.25
N VAL A 22 -7.55 7.05 5.31
CA VAL A 22 -8.43 5.89 5.39
C VAL A 22 -9.86 6.35 5.68
N GLY A 23 -10.84 5.83 4.94
CA GLY A 23 -12.25 6.14 5.12
C GLY A 23 -13.14 4.91 4.89
N LYS A 24 -14.36 4.93 5.45
CA LYS A 24 -15.31 3.81 5.32
C LYS A 24 -15.96 3.72 3.94
N ASN A 25 -16.23 4.85 3.30
CA ASN A 25 -16.93 4.93 2.01
C ASN A 25 -15.97 5.44 0.93
N ILE A 26 -15.66 4.58 -0.05
CA ILE A 26 -14.86 4.96 -1.21
C ILE A 26 -15.82 5.62 -2.22
N LYS A 27 -15.95 6.95 -2.13
CA LYS A 27 -16.64 7.72 -3.18
C LYS A 27 -15.69 7.82 -4.37
N THR A 28 -15.78 6.84 -5.27
CA THR A 28 -15.12 6.79 -6.59
C THR A 28 -13.61 6.57 -6.55
N TYR A 29 -13.16 5.47 -7.16
CA TYR A 29 -11.76 5.37 -7.57
C TYR A 29 -11.51 6.49 -8.58
N SER A 30 -10.46 7.29 -8.36
CA SER A 30 -9.89 8.09 -9.44
C SER A 30 -9.71 7.18 -10.66
N LYS A 31 -10.08 7.66 -11.86
CA LYS A 31 -9.94 6.86 -13.09
C LYS A 31 -8.49 6.40 -13.33
N ASP A 32 -7.53 7.03 -12.66
CA ASP A 32 -6.09 6.83 -12.89
C ASP A 32 -5.36 6.16 -11.72
N VAL A 33 -6.04 5.33 -10.92
CA VAL A 33 -5.36 4.58 -9.84
C VAL A 33 -4.23 3.70 -10.39
N ASN A 34 -3.10 3.70 -9.69
CA ASN A 34 -1.89 2.99 -10.11
C ASN A 34 -1.12 2.40 -8.91
N LYS A 35 -1.73 2.40 -7.71
CA LYS A 35 -1.15 1.85 -6.51
C LYS A 35 -2.20 1.09 -5.71
N ALA A 36 -1.81 -0.02 -5.10
CA ALA A 36 -2.66 -0.76 -4.18
C ALA A 36 -1.88 -1.22 -2.96
N THR A 37 -2.55 -1.23 -1.82
CA THR A 37 -2.05 -1.88 -0.60
C THR A 37 -2.80 -3.20 -0.43
N LEU A 38 -2.05 -4.29 -0.38
CA LEU A 38 -2.57 -5.65 -0.22
C LEU A 38 -2.10 -6.23 1.11
N LYS A 39 -2.96 -7.03 1.72
CA LYS A 39 -2.62 -7.93 2.79
C LYS A 39 -2.82 -9.36 2.31
N PHE A 40 -1.83 -10.22 2.43
CA PHE A 40 -2.01 -11.64 2.19
C PHE A 40 -1.39 -12.51 3.27
N LYS A 41 -1.93 -13.72 3.44
CA LYS A 41 -1.39 -14.77 4.30
C LYS A 41 -0.90 -15.92 3.43
N LEU A 42 0.25 -16.46 3.78
CA LEU A 42 0.84 -17.60 3.09
C LEU A 42 0.75 -18.85 3.95
N ASP A 43 0.69 -20.01 3.31
CA ASP A 43 0.98 -21.25 4.02
C ASP A 43 2.46 -21.31 4.38
N HIS A 44 2.76 -21.92 5.54
CA HIS A 44 4.11 -22.15 6.02
C HIS A 44 4.76 -23.29 5.22
N ARG A 45 5.08 -23.00 3.96
CA ARG A 45 5.81 -23.85 3.03
C ARG A 45 7.01 -23.08 2.47
N ILE A 46 8.08 -23.81 2.21
CA ILE A 46 9.28 -23.25 1.59
C ILE A 46 8.90 -22.63 0.24
N GLY A 47 9.40 -21.41 -0.03
CA GLY A 47 9.19 -20.72 -1.29
C GLY A 47 7.84 -20.00 -1.44
N SER A 48 6.90 -20.11 -0.49
CA SER A 48 5.58 -19.47 -0.60
C SER A 48 5.64 -17.97 -0.92
N LEU A 49 6.54 -17.23 -0.26
CA LEU A 49 6.69 -15.79 -0.54
C LEU A 49 7.36 -15.55 -1.89
N SER A 50 8.39 -16.34 -2.22
CA SER A 50 9.10 -16.26 -3.50
C SER A 50 8.15 -16.42 -4.67
N ASN A 51 7.20 -17.36 -4.59
CA ASN A 51 6.21 -17.59 -5.63
C ASN A 51 5.34 -16.35 -5.88
N VAL A 52 4.91 -15.68 -4.80
CA VAL A 52 4.13 -14.43 -4.92
C VAL A 52 4.96 -13.30 -5.50
N LEU A 53 6.21 -13.15 -5.06
CA LEU A 53 7.12 -12.13 -5.60
C LEU A 53 7.42 -12.36 -7.09
N GLN A 54 7.55 -13.63 -7.49
CA GLN A 54 7.75 -14.00 -8.88
C GLN A 54 6.52 -13.71 -9.74
N LEU A 55 5.31 -13.95 -9.24
CA LEU A 55 4.07 -13.53 -9.92
C LEU A 55 4.05 -12.02 -10.18
N PHE A 56 4.39 -11.20 -9.18
CA PHE A 56 4.48 -9.75 -9.40
C PHE A 56 5.50 -9.40 -10.48
N SER A 57 6.66 -10.03 -10.49
CA SER A 57 7.69 -9.81 -11.52
C SER A 57 7.23 -10.22 -12.92
N ILE A 58 6.54 -11.36 -13.07
CA ILE A 58 6.05 -11.87 -14.36
C ILE A 58 5.05 -10.90 -14.99
N PHE A 59 4.20 -10.28 -14.17
CA PHE A 59 3.18 -9.34 -14.63
C PHE A 59 3.63 -7.87 -14.54
N GLU A 60 4.94 -7.63 -14.37
CA GLU A 60 5.52 -6.29 -14.30
C GLU A 60 4.88 -5.38 -13.22
N ILE A 61 4.40 -5.99 -12.13
CA ILE A 61 3.88 -5.28 -10.97
C ILE A 61 5.04 -4.92 -10.04
N ASN A 62 5.27 -3.64 -9.85
CA ASN A 62 6.37 -3.16 -9.02
C ASN A 62 6.00 -3.18 -7.53
N LEU A 63 6.88 -3.73 -6.70
CA LEU A 63 6.73 -3.78 -5.25
C LEU A 63 7.42 -2.58 -4.59
N THR A 64 6.65 -1.66 -4.03
CA THR A 64 7.16 -0.43 -3.40
C THR A 64 7.24 -0.49 -1.87
N LYS A 65 6.65 -1.53 -1.27
CA LYS A 65 6.75 -1.84 0.16
C LYS A 65 6.45 -3.31 0.39
N ILE A 66 7.18 -3.94 1.30
CA ILE A 66 6.85 -5.26 1.84
C ILE A 66 7.17 -5.29 3.33
N GLN A 67 6.21 -5.76 4.13
CA GLN A 67 6.35 -5.92 5.57
C GLN A 67 5.65 -7.20 6.03
N SER A 68 6.34 -8.03 6.79
CA SER A 68 5.78 -9.20 7.44
C SER A 68 5.38 -8.87 8.88
N LEU A 69 4.18 -9.27 9.29
CA LEU A 69 3.73 -9.20 10.68
C LEU A 69 3.33 -10.59 11.16
N SER A 70 3.79 -10.96 12.36
CA SER A 70 3.42 -12.21 13.02
C SER A 70 1.93 -12.22 13.37
N ILE A 71 1.24 -13.33 13.12
CA ILE A 71 -0.17 -13.49 13.48
C ILE A 71 -0.25 -13.98 14.93
N ILE A 72 -0.79 -13.15 15.83
CA ILE A 72 -0.82 -13.40 17.28
C ILE A 72 -1.47 -14.77 17.62
N GLU A 73 -2.57 -15.11 16.95
CA GLU A 73 -3.32 -16.35 17.19
C GLU A 73 -2.68 -17.61 16.60
N LYS A 74 -1.67 -17.48 15.71
CA LYS A 74 -1.10 -18.60 14.95
C LYS A 74 0.43 -18.51 14.90
N PRO A 75 1.15 -19.19 15.82
CA PRO A 75 2.61 -19.22 15.82
C PRO A 75 3.17 -19.61 14.45
N TRP A 76 4.26 -18.95 14.03
CA TRP A 76 4.96 -19.19 12.77
C TRP A 76 4.17 -18.90 11.47
N GLN A 77 3.01 -18.26 11.59
CA GLN A 77 2.27 -17.72 10.45
C GLN A 77 2.44 -16.20 10.36
N TYR A 78 2.63 -15.73 9.14
CA TYR A 78 2.86 -14.32 8.83
C TYR A 78 1.78 -13.79 7.91
N ALA A 79 1.36 -12.56 8.19
CA ALA A 79 0.64 -11.73 7.23
C ALA A 79 1.63 -10.77 6.57
N PHE A 80 1.57 -10.66 5.25
CA PHE A 80 2.37 -9.73 4.48
C PHE A 80 1.52 -8.54 4.07
N PHE A 81 2.03 -7.35 4.33
CA PHE A 81 1.48 -6.08 3.87
C PHE A 81 2.39 -5.55 2.78
N VAL A 82 1.84 -5.42 1.58
CA VAL A 82 2.59 -4.97 0.42
C VAL A 82 1.93 -3.76 -0.22
N ASP A 83 2.76 -2.83 -0.71
CA ASP A 83 2.30 -1.80 -1.61
C ASP A 83 2.83 -2.10 -3.01
N VAL A 84 1.91 -2.25 -3.95
CA VAL A 84 2.23 -2.51 -5.36
C VAL A 84 1.88 -1.32 -6.22
N PHE A 85 2.69 -1.08 -7.23
CA PHE A 85 2.48 -0.11 -8.29
C PHE A 85 2.26 -0.84 -9.61
N PHE A 86 1.27 -0.39 -10.37
CA PHE A 86 0.88 -1.01 -11.64
C PHE A 86 0.54 0.07 -12.66
N ASN A 87 0.86 -0.20 -13.93
CA ASN A 87 0.57 0.73 -15.03
C ASN A 87 -0.84 0.52 -15.59
N ASP A 88 -1.31 -0.73 -15.63
CA ASP A 88 -2.63 -1.10 -16.13
C ASP A 88 -3.49 -1.69 -15.01
N TYR A 89 -4.60 -1.03 -14.73
CA TYR A 89 -5.56 -1.47 -13.71
C TYR A 89 -6.31 -2.75 -14.10
N THR A 90 -6.49 -3.01 -15.41
CA THR A 90 -7.13 -4.23 -15.91
C THR A 90 -6.24 -5.43 -15.68
N LEU A 91 -4.96 -5.34 -16.10
CA LEU A 91 -3.95 -6.34 -15.80
C LEU A 91 -3.86 -6.59 -14.28
N PHE A 92 -3.78 -5.52 -13.47
CA PHE A 92 -3.75 -5.65 -12.02
C PHE A 92 -4.92 -6.49 -11.47
N LYS A 93 -6.15 -6.25 -11.94
CA LYS A 93 -7.31 -7.06 -11.52
C LYS A 93 -7.17 -8.53 -11.86
N ASP A 94 -6.62 -8.86 -13.02
CA ASP A 94 -6.42 -10.25 -13.41
C ASP A 94 -5.32 -10.91 -12.58
N VAL A 95 -4.24 -10.19 -12.28
CA VAL A 95 -3.19 -10.68 -11.37
C VAL A 95 -3.72 -10.91 -9.95
N ILE A 96 -4.62 -10.06 -9.46
CA ILE A 96 -5.28 -10.27 -8.17
C ILE A 96 -6.04 -11.61 -8.16
N LYS A 97 -6.79 -11.95 -9.21
CA LYS A 97 -7.49 -13.26 -9.31
C LYS A 97 -6.52 -14.44 -9.29
N VAL A 98 -5.33 -14.28 -9.88
CA VAL A 98 -4.27 -15.30 -9.84
C VAL A 98 -3.69 -15.41 -8.42
N LEU A 99 -3.43 -14.28 -7.77
CA LEU A 99 -2.92 -14.22 -6.40
C LEU A 99 -3.88 -14.85 -5.39
N GLU A 100 -5.19 -14.62 -5.53
CA GLU A 100 -6.22 -15.25 -4.69
C GLU A 100 -6.11 -16.78 -4.66
N LYS A 101 -5.65 -17.39 -5.75
CA LYS A 101 -5.44 -18.85 -5.83
C LYS A 101 -4.08 -19.28 -5.27
N ALA A 102 -3.10 -18.39 -5.25
CA ALA A 102 -1.73 -18.67 -4.81
C ALA A 102 -1.53 -18.50 -3.30
N VAL A 103 -2.37 -17.69 -2.65
CA VAL A 103 -2.28 -17.36 -1.22
C VAL A 103 -3.48 -17.92 -0.45
N LYS A 104 -3.34 -18.03 0.87
CA LYS A 104 -4.39 -18.57 1.74
C LYS A 104 -5.53 -17.59 1.97
N GLU A 105 -5.19 -16.33 2.11
CA GLU A 105 -6.12 -15.22 2.33
C GLU A 105 -5.53 -14.00 1.64
N LEU A 106 -6.31 -13.33 0.81
CA LEU A 106 -5.96 -12.06 0.19
C LEU A 106 -7.00 -11.01 0.60
N LYS A 107 -6.53 -9.82 0.95
CA LYS A 107 -7.37 -8.65 1.18
C LYS A 107 -6.75 -7.44 0.50
N ILE A 108 -7.50 -6.82 -0.39
CA ILE A 108 -7.17 -5.49 -0.90
C ILE A 108 -7.57 -4.49 0.18
N ILE A 109 -6.59 -3.77 0.74
CA ILE A 109 -6.85 -2.76 1.78
C ILE A 109 -7.31 -1.45 1.14
N GLY A 110 -6.75 -1.11 -0.02
CA GLY A 110 -7.16 0.04 -0.80
C GLY A 110 -6.44 0.11 -2.14
N VAL A 111 -7.09 0.75 -3.11
CA VAL A 111 -6.54 1.06 -4.42
C VAL A 111 -6.63 2.58 -4.60
N TYR A 112 -5.51 3.22 -4.91
CA TYR A 112 -5.36 4.66 -4.86
C TYR A 112 -4.33 5.15 -5.88
N LYS A 113 -4.27 6.48 -6.08
CA LYS A 113 -3.27 7.11 -6.93
C LYS A 113 -1.96 7.31 -6.15
N GLN A 114 -0.84 6.95 -6.75
CA GLN A 114 0.47 7.33 -6.25
C GLN A 114 0.72 8.83 -6.48
N ASN A 115 1.08 9.53 -5.41
CA ASN A 115 1.45 10.93 -5.44
C ASN A 115 2.98 11.08 -5.52
N PHE A 116 3.54 10.98 -6.72
CA PHE A 116 4.98 11.15 -6.95
C PHE A 116 5.45 12.59 -6.70
N ASP A 117 4.60 13.56 -7.06
CA ASP A 117 4.93 14.99 -7.00
C ASP A 117 4.74 15.59 -5.60
N ASN A 118 4.35 14.78 -4.61
CA ASN A 118 3.98 15.22 -3.26
C ASN A 118 3.00 16.41 -3.24
N LYS A 119 2.06 16.42 -4.19
CA LYS A 119 1.02 17.46 -4.30
C LYS A 119 -0.02 17.28 -3.19
N PRO A 120 -0.51 18.36 -2.55
CA PRO A 120 -1.59 18.26 -1.58
C PRO A 120 -2.82 17.55 -2.16
N SER A 121 -3.43 16.65 -1.37
CA SER A 121 -4.62 15.92 -1.81
C SER A 121 -5.81 16.88 -2.00
N GLU A 122 -6.49 16.77 -3.14
CA GLU A 122 -7.68 17.57 -3.44
C GLU A 122 -8.86 17.26 -2.49
N ILE A 123 -8.87 16.06 -1.90
CA ILE A 123 -9.87 15.63 -0.89
C ILE A 123 -9.89 16.59 0.33
N LEU A 124 -8.76 17.25 0.63
CA LEU A 124 -8.71 18.23 1.72
C LEU A 124 -9.54 19.49 1.42
N LYS A 125 -9.76 19.83 0.14
CA LYS A 125 -10.57 20.99 -0.25
C LYS A 125 -12.07 20.74 0.03
N ASP A 126 -12.52 19.52 -0.23
CA ASP A 126 -13.92 19.11 0.00
C ASP A 126 -14.27 19.08 1.50
N LEU A 127 -13.30 18.75 2.36
CA LEU A 127 -13.46 18.75 3.83
C LEU A 127 -13.54 20.16 4.44
N THR A 128 -13.10 21.20 3.72
CA THR A 128 -13.10 22.58 4.21
C THR A 128 -14.35 23.39 3.84
N HIS A 129 -15.27 22.84 3.06
CA HIS A 129 -16.51 23.50 2.64
C HIS A 129 -17.77 23.09 3.44
N GLU A 130 -17.63 22.28 4.50
CA GLU A 130 -18.73 21.95 5.44
C GLU A 130 -18.69 22.82 6.72
N LYS A 131 -18.59 24.15 6.57
CA LYS A 131 -18.93 25.10 7.64
C LYS A 131 -19.86 26.18 7.13
#